data_AF-A0A0P9FTY1-F1
#
_entry.id   AF-A0A0P9FTY1-F1
#
_cell.length_a   1.000
_cell.length_b   1.000
_cell.length_c   1.000
_cell.angle_alpha   90.00
_cell.angle_beta   90.00
_cell.angle_gamma   90.00
#
_symmetry.space_group_name_H-M   'P 1'
#
loop_
_entity.id
_entity.type
_entity.pdbx_description
1 polymer ?
#
loop_
_entity_poly.entity_id
_entity_poly.type
_entity_poly.pdbx_seq_one_letter_code
_entity_poly.pdbx_strand_id
1 'polypeptide(L)'
;MDQSLRYLENGLISLNQGDYDKASEFLWGSVAEAVKAVAASKGIELRIHREPWNFTRELAKELGDTRVYEVFRTASYLHTNFYEVELGPEDVLAAFDSIRTVVGQLLKEVRHEVS
;
A
#
# COMPACT_ATOMS: atom_id res chain seq x y z
N MET A 1 -9.44 -6.88 -4.42
CA MET A 1 -9.77 -6.16 -3.16
C MET A 1 -9.50 -7.05 -1.93
N ASP A 2 -9.99 -8.28 -1.90
CA ASP A 2 -9.84 -9.20 -0.76
C ASP A 2 -8.38 -9.48 -0.35
N GLN A 3 -7.46 -9.60 -1.32
CA GLN A 3 -6.04 -9.81 -1.02
C GLN A 3 -5.40 -8.61 -0.30
N SER A 4 -5.75 -7.38 -0.67
CA SER A 4 -5.24 -6.17 -0.02
C SER A 4 -5.66 -6.10 1.45
N LEU A 5 -6.93 -6.40 1.75
CA LEU A 5 -7.45 -6.42 3.12
C LEU A 5 -6.82 -7.53 3.96
N ARG A 6 -6.67 -8.72 3.38
CA ARG A 6 -6.02 -9.86 4.05
C ARG A 6 -4.56 -9.59 4.37
N TYR A 7 -3.84 -8.91 3.47
CA TYR A 7 -2.48 -8.46 3.77
C TYR A 7 -2.46 -7.38 4.86
N LEU A 8 -3.41 -6.46 4.89
CA LEU A 8 -3.50 -5.47 5.97
C LEU A 8 -3.71 -6.12 7.34
N GLU A 9 -4.60 -7.11 7.41
CA GLU A 9 -4.85 -7.90 8.61
C GLU A 9 -3.60 -8.67 9.06
N ASN A 10 -2.94 -9.36 8.13
CA ASN A 10 -1.71 -10.07 8.43
C ASN A 10 -0.58 -9.13 8.88
N GLY A 11 -0.49 -7.93 8.31
CA GLY A 11 0.46 -6.89 8.73
C GLY A 11 0.24 -6.48 10.18
N LEU A 12 -1.03 -6.29 10.59
CA LEU A 12 -1.37 -6.01 11.99
C LEU A 12 -1.01 -7.18 12.92
N ILE A 13 -1.26 -8.43 12.49
CA ILE A 13 -0.90 -9.62 13.27
C ILE A 13 0.61 -9.69 13.49
N SER A 14 1.42 -9.51 12.43
CA SER A 14 2.89 -9.49 12.51
C SER A 14 3.40 -8.35 13.38
N LEU A 15 2.84 -7.15 13.27
CA LEU A 15 3.16 -6.01 14.15
C LEU A 15 2.96 -6.37 15.64
N ASN A 16 1.82 -6.96 15.98
CA ASN A 16 1.50 -7.35 17.35
C ASN A 16 2.41 -8.47 17.89
N GLN A 17 3.02 -9.26 17.00
CA GLN A 17 3.99 -10.30 17.34
C GLN A 17 5.43 -9.79 17.42
N GLY A 18 5.67 -8.51 17.07
CA GLY A 18 7.01 -7.95 16.97
C GLY A 18 7.80 -8.43 15.74
N ASP A 19 7.12 -9.02 14.76
CA ASP A 19 7.70 -9.47 13.49
C ASP A 19 7.63 -8.33 12.46
N TYR A 20 8.48 -7.32 12.66
CA TYR A 20 8.46 -6.07 11.88
C TYR A 20 8.89 -6.25 10.42
N ASP A 21 9.78 -7.21 10.17
CA ASP A 21 10.13 -7.69 8.83
C ASP A 21 8.88 -8.14 8.08
N LYS A 22 8.17 -9.10 8.67
CA LYS A 22 6.98 -9.68 8.04
C LYS A 22 5.83 -8.68 7.95
N ALA A 23 5.70 -7.80 8.94
CA ALA A 23 4.76 -6.70 8.89
C ALA A 23 5.02 -5.79 7.68
N SER A 24 6.28 -5.41 7.45
CA SER A 24 6.67 -4.55 6.31
C SER A 24 6.31 -5.18 4.97
N GLU A 25 6.56 -6.48 4.79
CA GLU A 25 6.17 -7.25 3.61
C GLU A 25 4.66 -7.21 3.36
N PHE A 26 3.87 -7.48 4.40
CA PHE A 26 2.41 -7.49 4.29
C PHE A 26 1.84 -6.09 4.03
N LEU A 27 2.39 -5.06 4.66
CA LEU A 27 1.94 -3.69 4.46
C LEU A 27 2.22 -3.20 3.04
N TRP A 28 3.39 -3.52 2.48
CA TRP A 28 3.67 -3.28 1.07
C TRP A 28 2.71 -4.03 0.15
N GLY A 29 2.52 -5.33 0.38
CA GLY A 29 1.60 -6.15 -0.40
C GLY A 29 0.17 -5.61 -0.38
N SER A 30 -0.29 -5.12 0.78
CA SER A 30 -1.62 -4.51 0.92
C SER A 30 -1.80 -3.29 0.03
N VAL A 31 -0.84 -2.35 0.04
CA VAL A 31 -0.88 -1.15 -0.80
C VAL A 31 -0.79 -1.51 -2.28
N ALA A 32 0.13 -2.41 -2.65
CA ALA A 32 0.32 -2.82 -4.04
C ALA A 32 -0.96 -3.45 -4.63
N GLU A 33 -1.64 -4.32 -3.88
CA GLU A 33 -2.90 -4.94 -4.31
C GLU A 33 -4.06 -3.93 -4.38
N ALA A 34 -4.10 -2.92 -3.50
CA ALA A 34 -5.09 -1.85 -3.58
C ALA A 34 -4.90 -1.00 -4.85
N VAL A 35 -3.65 -0.61 -5.13
CA VAL A 35 -3.29 0.16 -6.34
C VAL A 35 -3.62 -0.62 -7.61
N LYS A 36 -3.28 -1.91 -7.67
CA LYS A 36 -3.64 -2.79 -8.79
C LYS A 36 -5.15 -2.89 -8.98
N ALA A 37 -5.92 -2.97 -7.88
CA ALA A 37 -7.37 -3.03 -7.96
C ALA A 37 -7.96 -1.75 -8.57
N VAL A 38 -7.44 -0.56 -8.21
CA VAL A 38 -7.86 0.72 -8.82
C VAL A 38 -7.44 0.80 -10.29
N ALA A 39 -6.22 0.37 -10.62
CA ALA A 39 -5.79 0.32 -12.03
C ALA A 39 -6.71 -0.59 -12.85
N ALA A 40 -7.01 -1.78 -12.34
CA ALA A 40 -7.88 -2.75 -13.01
C ALA A 40 -9.31 -2.25 -13.17
N SER A 41 -9.87 -1.53 -12.18
CA SER A 41 -11.22 -0.93 -12.32
C SER A 41 -11.26 0.16 -13.40
N LYS A 42 -10.12 0.78 -13.71
CA LYS A 42 -9.94 1.74 -14.81
C LYS A 42 -9.51 1.08 -16.12
N GLY A 43 -9.49 -0.25 -16.20
CA GLY A 43 -9.07 -0.99 -17.41
C GLY A 43 -7.57 -0.95 -17.69
N ILE A 44 -6.74 -0.60 -16.70
CA ILE A 44 -5.28 -0.48 -16.81
C ILE A 44 -4.62 -1.71 -16.18
N GLU A 45 -3.74 -2.38 -16.94
CA GLU A 45 -2.93 -3.49 -16.45
C GLU A 45 -1.51 -3.01 -16.14
N LEU A 46 -1.08 -3.10 -14.87
CA LEU A 46 0.29 -2.75 -14.45
C LEU A 46 1.19 -3.98 -14.59
N ARG A 47 2.07 -4.01 -15.61
CA ARG A 47 2.91 -5.15 -16.00
C ARG A 47 4.40 -5.01 -15.66
N ILE A 48 4.93 -3.80 -15.38
CA ILE A 48 6.38 -3.59 -15.13
C ILE A 48 6.71 -2.77 -13.86
N HIS A 49 7.92 -2.94 -13.33
CA HIS A 49 8.36 -2.36 -12.03
C HIS A 49 8.20 -0.83 -11.89
N ARG A 50 8.26 -0.05 -12.97
CA ARG A 50 8.11 1.43 -12.93
C ARG A 50 6.66 1.92 -13.11
N GLU A 51 5.77 1.08 -13.62
CA GLU A 51 4.38 1.45 -13.88
C GLU A 51 3.59 1.78 -12.60
N PRO A 52 3.70 1.00 -11.50
CA PRO A 52 3.03 1.33 -10.25
C PRO A 52 3.41 2.72 -9.69
N TRP A 53 4.66 3.16 -9.87
CA TRP A 53 5.12 4.46 -9.39
C TRP A 53 4.48 5.62 -10.14
N ASN A 54 4.47 5.56 -11.47
CA ASN A 54 3.86 6.60 -12.29
C ASN A 54 2.34 6.60 -12.12
N PHE A 55 1.72 5.41 -12.16
CA PHE A 55 0.29 5.26 -11.96
C PHE A 55 -0.17 5.85 -10.62
N THR A 56 0.48 5.46 -9.52
CA THR A 56 0.08 5.94 -8.18
C THR A 56 0.28 7.45 -8.04
N ARG A 57 1.31 8.02 -8.69
CA ARG A 57 1.52 9.47 -8.71
C ARG A 57 0.40 10.20 -9.43
N GLU A 58 -0.03 9.73 -10.60
CA GLU A 58 -1.13 10.34 -11.33
C GLU A 58 -2.47 10.13 -10.60
N LEU A 59 -2.67 8.95 -10.01
CA LEU A 59 -3.85 8.66 -9.19
C LEU A 59 -3.95 9.62 -7.99
N ALA A 60 -2.83 9.92 -7.32
CA ALA A 60 -2.82 10.90 -6.23
C ALA A 60 -3.26 12.30 -6.69
N LYS A 61 -2.92 12.71 -7.92
CA LYS A 61 -3.37 13.98 -8.49
C LYS A 61 -4.85 13.93 -8.85
N GLU A 62 -5.31 12.84 -9.46
CA GLU A 62 -6.72 12.61 -9.83
C GLU A 62 -7.62 12.70 -8.60
N LEU A 63 -7.21 12.06 -7.49
CA LEU A 63 -7.94 12.07 -6.23
C LEU A 63 -7.74 13.36 -5.41
N GLY A 64 -6.86 14.27 -5.84
CA GLY A 64 -6.50 15.47 -5.09
C GLY A 64 -5.87 15.18 -3.72
N ASP A 65 -5.21 14.02 -3.57
CA ASP A 65 -4.70 13.52 -2.30
C ASP A 65 -3.28 12.96 -2.44
N THR A 66 -2.30 13.79 -2.05
CA THR A 66 -0.87 13.43 -2.15
C THR A 66 -0.49 12.24 -1.28
N ARG A 67 -1.26 11.94 -0.23
CA ARG A 67 -1.00 10.84 0.71
C ARG A 67 -1.01 9.49 0.01
N VAL A 68 -1.78 9.35 -1.08
CA VAL A 68 -1.81 8.12 -1.87
C VAL A 68 -0.43 7.77 -2.41
N TYR A 69 0.27 8.77 -2.97
CA TYR A 69 1.62 8.57 -3.49
C TYR A 69 2.64 8.45 -2.36
N GLU A 70 2.53 9.26 -1.31
CA GLU A 70 3.44 9.20 -0.15
C GLU A 70 3.41 7.85 0.55
N VAL A 71 2.21 7.30 0.81
CA VAL A 71 2.05 5.98 1.42
C VAL A 71 2.61 4.87 0.55
N PHE A 72 2.41 4.93 -0.77
CA PHE A 72 3.02 3.96 -1.68
C PHE A 72 4.55 4.00 -1.63
N ARG A 73 5.14 5.19 -1.54
CA ARG A 73 6.59 5.36 -1.37
C ARG A 73 7.06 4.77 -0.05
N THR A 74 6.38 5.11 1.05
CA THR A 74 6.71 4.60 2.39
C THR A 74 6.63 3.09 2.44
N ALA A 75 5.54 2.49 1.95
CA ALA A 75 5.37 1.04 1.92
C ALA A 75 6.43 0.36 1.04
N SER A 76 6.78 0.95 -0.11
CA SER A 76 7.88 0.44 -0.95
C SER A 76 9.24 0.54 -0.24
N TYR A 77 9.48 1.63 0.49
CA TYR A 77 10.71 1.83 1.25
C TYR A 77 10.84 0.83 2.41
N LEU A 78 9.75 0.59 3.16
CA LEU A 78 9.70 -0.43 4.21
C LEU A 78 10.06 -1.81 3.66
N HIS A 79 9.49 -2.21 2.53
CA HIS A 79 9.79 -3.50 1.90
C HIS A 79 11.24 -3.63 1.43
N THR A 80 11.81 -2.58 0.82
CA THR A 80 13.16 -2.69 0.23
C THR A 80 14.30 -2.42 1.20
N ASN A 81 14.08 -1.63 2.25
CA ASN A 81 15.15 -1.10 3.10
C ASN A 81 15.09 -1.55 4.56
N PHE A 82 14.19 -2.46 4.93
CA PHE A 82 14.14 -2.98 6.29
C PHE A 82 15.51 -3.56 6.72
N TYR A 83 16.18 -4.28 5.83
CA TYR A 83 17.50 -4.87 6.09
C TYR A 83 18.69 -3.91 5.87
N GLU A 84 18.55 -2.91 5.01
CA GLU A 84 19.66 -2.06 4.55
C GLU A 84 19.83 -0.77 5.38
N VAL A 85 18.79 -0.31 6.09
CA VAL A 85 18.80 0.98 6.82
C VAL A 85 18.45 0.84 8.31
N GLU A 86 18.28 -0.38 8.83
CA GLU A 86 17.88 -0.64 10.23
C GLU A 86 16.65 0.19 10.61
N LEU A 87 15.55 0.01 9.86
CA LEU A 87 14.28 0.65 10.18
C LEU A 87 13.76 0.15 11.52
N GLY A 88 13.40 1.08 12.40
CA GLY A 88 12.97 0.77 13.75
C GLY A 88 11.50 0.29 13.79
N PRO A 89 11.10 -0.45 14.84
CA PRO A 89 9.70 -0.76 15.13
C PRO A 89 8.74 0.43 15.02
N GLU A 90 9.19 1.61 15.44
CA GLU A 90 8.46 2.87 15.40
C GLU A 90 8.06 3.30 13.98
N ASP A 91 8.91 3.05 12.98
CA ASP A 91 8.65 3.42 11.59
C ASP A 91 7.54 2.54 11.00
N VAL A 92 7.57 1.24 11.30
CA VAL A 92 6.56 0.29 10.83
C VAL A 92 5.20 0.56 11.50
N LEU A 93 5.21 0.87 12.80
CA LEU A 93 4.01 1.25 13.53
C LEU A 93 3.39 2.55 13.00
N ALA A 94 4.21 3.58 12.77
CA ALA A 94 3.74 4.85 12.21
C ALA A 94 3.18 4.69 10.79
N ALA A 95 3.79 3.83 9.98
CA ALA A 95 3.33 3.56 8.63
C ALA A 95 1.98 2.82 8.59
N PHE A 96 1.71 1.92 9.53
CA PHE A 96 0.49 1.11 9.56
C PHE A 96 -0.78 1.96 9.45
N ASP A 97 -0.91 3.01 10.26
CA ASP A 97 -2.11 3.83 10.30
C ASP A 97 -2.35 4.60 9.00
N SER A 98 -1.28 5.10 8.40
CA SER A 98 -1.31 5.79 7.12
C SER A 98 -1.69 4.83 5.99
N ILE A 99 -1.11 3.63 6.00
CA ILE A 99 -1.40 2.55 5.04
C ILE A 99 -2.86 2.11 5.13
N ARG A 100 -3.36 1.83 6.33
CA ARG A 100 -4.77 1.45 6.56
C ARG A 100 -5.73 2.49 6.00
N THR A 101 -5.45 3.77 6.23
CA THR A 101 -6.30 4.88 5.78
C THR A 101 -6.35 4.96 4.25
N VAL A 102 -5.19 4.95 3.59
CA VAL A 102 -5.10 5.04 2.13
C VAL A 102 -5.66 3.79 1.45
N VAL A 103 -5.38 2.59 1.96
CA VAL A 103 -5.99 1.36 1.44
C VAL A 103 -7.52 1.44 1.52
N GLY A 104 -8.07 1.92 2.64
CA GLY A 104 -9.51 2.11 2.78
C GLY A 104 -10.10 3.09 1.76
N GLN A 105 -9.39 4.16 1.42
CA GLN A 105 -9.77 5.12 0.39
C GLN A 105 -9.71 4.48 -1.01
N LEU A 106 -8.60 3.87 -1.39
CA LEU A 106 -8.42 3.22 -2.70
C LEU A 106 -9.50 2.16 -2.96
N LEU A 107 -9.84 1.36 -1.95
CA LEU A 107 -10.90 0.35 -2.10
C LEU A 107 -12.31 0.94 -2.20
N LYS A 108 -12.54 2.19 -1.75
CA LYS A 108 -13.80 2.89 -2.02
C LYS A 108 -13.88 3.30 -3.48
N GLU A 109 -12.79 3.80 -4.06
CA GLU A 109 -12.74 4.15 -5.49
C GLU A 109 -13.10 2.97 -6.39
N VAL A 110 -12.55 1.77 -6.11
CA VAL A 110 -12.88 0.56 -6.88
C VAL A 110 -14.37 0.23 -6.84
N ARG A 111 -15.02 0.40 -5.69
CA ARG A 111 -16.46 0.10 -5.56
C ARG A 111 -17.34 1.08 -6.34
N HIS A 112 -16.92 2.34 -6.46
CA HIS A 112 -17.65 3.34 -7.22
C HIS A 112 -17.60 3.11 -8.73
N GLU A 113 -16.47 2.63 -9.26
CA GLU A 113 -16.29 2.37 -10.70
C GLU A 113 -16.99 1.09 -11.20
N VAL A 114 -17.32 0.16 -10.29
CA VAL A 114 -17.95 -1.15 -10.62
C VAL A 114 -19.48 -1.13 -10.41
N SER A 115 -20.05 0.04 -10.04
CA SER A 115 -21.49 0.25 -9.82
C SER A 115 -22.17 0.84 -11.07
#